data_AF-A0A7C4J0C7-F1
#
_entry.id   AF-A0A7C4J0C7-F1
#
_cell.length_a   1.000
_cell.length_b   1.000
_cell.length_c   1.000
_cell.angle_alpha   90.00
_cell.angle_beta   90.00
_cell.angle_gamma   90.00
#
_symmetry.space_group_name_H-M   'P 1'
#
loop_
_entity.id
_entity.type
_entity.pdbx_description
1 polymer ?
#
loop_
_entity_poly.entity_id
_entity_poly.type
_entity_poly.pdbx_seq_one_letter_code
_entity_poly.pdbx_strand_id
1 'polypeptide(L)'
;MNIVQVIDYFYNAIVDPEKLSQIVAVEERRHFAISALVVAVVVFMDLVAQSLLSVQSGFFYYKLTYGFVALFLINIICIVLYAGLLTITLQIAGYQASGGFIINALALAQIPRMFIVPVVLIFHSLYFAPVFFYSLGSLALVLWSITIAMRCLSQRYSLEPIKAIAYLAAPVIAAGVMGFLIFVAGVMVVIGLLS
;
A
#
# COMPACT_ATOMS: atom_id res chain seq x y z
N MET A 1 -24.40 1.26 3.96
CA MET A 1 -23.40 2.14 3.32
C MET A 1 -23.86 2.37 1.87
N ASN A 2 -24.07 3.61 1.43
CA ASN A 2 -24.55 3.88 0.06
C ASN A 2 -23.42 3.68 -0.96
N ILE A 3 -23.73 2.99 -2.07
CA ILE A 3 -22.81 2.74 -3.19
C ILE A 3 -22.20 4.03 -3.75
N VAL A 4 -23.01 5.09 -3.85
CA VAL A 4 -22.60 6.41 -4.33
C VAL A 4 -21.38 6.92 -3.57
N GLN A 5 -21.35 6.73 -2.25
CA GLN A 5 -20.25 7.24 -1.46
C GLN A 5 -18.96 6.44 -1.67
N VAL A 6 -19.05 5.13 -1.92
CA VAL A 6 -17.86 4.33 -2.27
C VAL A 6 -17.27 4.84 -3.58
N ILE A 7 -18.12 5.12 -4.57
CA ILE A 7 -17.70 5.68 -5.86
C ILE A 7 -17.01 7.02 -5.66
N ASP A 8 -17.49 7.87 -4.75
CA ASP A 8 -16.84 9.15 -4.44
C ASP A 8 -15.41 8.97 -3.89
N TYR A 9 -15.15 7.97 -3.02
CA TYR A 9 -13.78 7.68 -2.56
C TYR A 9 -12.87 7.25 -3.71
N PHE A 10 -13.36 6.37 -4.59
CA PHE A 10 -12.62 5.89 -5.74
C PHE A 10 -12.32 7.02 -6.72
N TYR A 11 -13.33 7.83 -7.04
CA TYR A 11 -13.19 8.98 -7.92
C TYR A 11 -12.21 9.99 -7.35
N ASN A 12 -12.36 10.38 -6.08
CA ASN A 12 -11.46 11.35 -5.46
C ASN A 12 -10.04 10.81 -5.31
N ALA A 13 -9.84 9.52 -5.02
CA ALA A 13 -8.50 8.96 -4.97
C ALA A 13 -7.77 9.02 -6.32
N ILE A 14 -8.49 8.85 -7.43
CA ILE A 14 -7.91 8.84 -8.79
C ILE A 14 -7.77 10.26 -9.34
N VAL A 15 -8.78 11.11 -9.15
CA VAL A 15 -8.91 12.41 -9.83
C VAL A 15 -8.47 13.58 -8.95
N ASP A 16 -8.81 13.56 -7.66
CA ASP A 16 -8.60 14.69 -6.75
C ASP A 16 -8.21 14.23 -5.32
N PRO A 17 -6.96 13.81 -5.12
CA PRO A 17 -6.49 13.28 -3.83
C PRO A 17 -6.45 14.35 -2.73
N GLU A 18 -6.51 15.64 -3.07
CA GLU A 18 -6.61 16.72 -2.08
C GLU A 18 -8.00 16.72 -1.43
N LYS A 19 -9.07 16.55 -2.23
CA LYS A 19 -10.42 16.34 -1.69
C LYS A 19 -10.52 15.05 -0.88
N LEU A 20 -9.83 13.99 -1.28
CA LEU A 20 -9.77 12.75 -0.50
C LEU A 20 -9.22 13.02 0.91
N SER A 21 -8.16 13.82 1.02
CA SER A 21 -7.57 14.22 2.30
C SER A 21 -8.57 14.94 3.20
N GLN A 22 -9.38 15.85 2.64
CA GLN A 22 -10.40 16.58 3.39
C GLN A 22 -11.52 15.65 3.90
N ILE A 23 -11.95 14.69 3.09
CA ILE A 23 -12.98 13.72 3.47
C ILE A 23 -12.49 12.81 4.61
N VAL A 24 -11.23 12.37 4.53
CA VAL A 24 -10.64 11.42 5.48
C VAL A 24 -10.14 12.11 6.77
N ALA A 25 -10.00 13.44 6.76
CA ALA A 25 -9.60 14.22 7.93
C ALA A 25 -10.61 14.14 9.09
N VAL A 26 -11.88 13.85 8.79
CA VAL A 26 -12.89 13.56 9.81
C VAL A 26 -12.74 12.09 10.19
N GLU A 27 -12.26 11.78 11.39
CA GLU A 27 -11.93 10.41 11.82
C GLU A 27 -13.17 9.58 12.17
N GLU A 28 -14.07 9.38 11.23
CA GLU A 28 -15.24 8.54 11.40
C GLU A 28 -14.91 7.04 11.20
N ARG A 29 -15.62 6.19 11.95
CA ARG A 29 -15.57 4.72 11.81
C ARG A 29 -15.84 4.25 10.38
N ARG A 30 -16.61 5.03 9.61
CA ARG A 30 -16.97 4.72 8.24
C ARG A 30 -15.76 4.69 7.30
N HIS A 31 -14.82 5.61 7.47
CA HIS A 31 -13.61 5.66 6.62
C HIS A 31 -12.77 4.41 6.82
N PHE A 32 -12.64 3.92 8.06
CA PHE A 32 -11.93 2.66 8.34
C PHE A 32 -12.56 1.45 7.65
N ALA A 33 -13.90 1.37 7.61
CA ALA A 33 -14.58 0.30 6.90
C ALA A 33 -14.33 0.35 5.39
N ILE A 34 -14.28 1.55 4.80
CA ILE A 34 -14.00 1.74 3.37
C ILE A 34 -12.53 1.44 3.07
N SER A 35 -11.60 1.90 3.91
CA SER A 35 -10.18 1.57 3.83
C SER A 35 -9.94 0.06 3.86
N ALA A 36 -10.59 -0.66 4.78
CA ALA A 36 -10.51 -2.11 4.84
C ALA A 36 -11.08 -2.79 3.57
N LEU A 37 -12.19 -2.29 3.04
CA LEU A 37 -12.76 -2.76 1.77
C LEU A 37 -11.77 -2.57 0.61
N VAL A 38 -11.15 -1.40 0.50
CA VAL A 38 -10.16 -1.11 -0.54
C VAL A 38 -8.97 -2.08 -0.44
N VAL A 39 -8.43 -2.29 0.76
CA VAL A 39 -7.33 -3.25 0.97
C VAL A 39 -7.75 -4.67 0.57
N ALA A 40 -8.97 -5.09 0.92
CA ALA A 40 -9.51 -6.39 0.52
C ALA A 40 -9.59 -6.51 -1.00
N VAL A 41 -10.12 -5.51 -1.70
CA VAL A 41 -10.21 -5.55 -3.17
C VAL A 41 -8.83 -5.55 -3.81
N VAL A 42 -7.87 -4.74 -3.34
CA VAL A 42 -6.50 -4.74 -3.85
C VAL A 42 -5.85 -6.12 -3.71
N VAL A 43 -5.97 -6.76 -2.54
CA VAL A 43 -5.43 -8.11 -2.31
C VAL A 43 -6.10 -9.15 -3.20
N PHE A 44 -7.41 -9.05 -3.41
CA PHE A 44 -8.12 -9.90 -4.34
C PHE A 44 -7.60 -9.73 -5.78
N MET A 45 -7.42 -8.49 -6.23
CA MET A 45 -6.90 -8.19 -7.56
C MET A 45 -5.47 -8.71 -7.76
N ASP A 46 -4.60 -8.57 -6.75
CA ASP A 46 -3.23 -9.10 -6.80
C ASP A 46 -3.24 -10.64 -6.93
N LEU A 47 -4.10 -11.34 -6.18
CA LEU A 47 -4.24 -12.80 -6.28
C LEU A 47 -4.76 -13.23 -7.66
N VAL A 48 -5.77 -12.53 -8.19
CA VAL A 48 -6.31 -12.81 -9.52
C VAL A 48 -5.22 -12.59 -10.58
N ALA A 49 -4.48 -11.48 -10.54
CA ALA A 49 -3.39 -11.21 -11.45
C ALA A 49 -2.31 -12.32 -11.43
N GLN A 50 -1.92 -12.79 -10.24
CA GLN A 50 -0.96 -13.89 -10.12
C GLN A 50 -1.51 -15.24 -10.61
N SER A 51 -2.81 -15.49 -10.41
CA SER A 51 -3.47 -16.71 -10.91
C SER A 51 -3.57 -16.79 -12.44
N LEU A 52 -3.54 -15.65 -13.13
CA LEU A 52 -3.49 -15.59 -14.59
C LEU A 52 -2.10 -15.94 -15.13
N LEU A 53 -1.05 -15.76 -14.33
CA LEU A 53 0.35 -15.97 -14.72
C LEU A 53 0.91 -17.34 -14.33
N SER A 54 0.27 -18.03 -13.38
CA SER A 54 0.77 -19.29 -12.82
C SER A 54 -0.06 -20.49 -13.27
N VAL A 55 0.61 -21.63 -13.45
CA VAL A 55 -0.08 -22.90 -13.73
C VAL A 55 -0.92 -23.27 -12.52
N GLN A 56 -2.23 -23.39 -12.71
CA GLN A 56 -3.14 -23.68 -11.62
C GLN A 56 -3.00 -25.14 -11.20
N SER A 57 -2.67 -25.38 -9.92
CA SER A 57 -2.63 -26.72 -9.33
C SER A 57 -3.98 -27.07 -8.69
N GLY A 58 -4.24 -28.35 -8.38
CA GLY A 58 -5.44 -28.77 -7.64
C GLY A 58 -5.64 -28.08 -6.27
N PHE A 59 -4.61 -27.41 -5.76
CA PHE A 59 -4.64 -26.59 -4.54
C PHE A 59 -5.13 -25.15 -4.75
N PHE A 60 -5.59 -24.81 -5.95
CA PHE A 60 -5.97 -23.45 -6.34
C PHE A 60 -7.00 -22.80 -5.40
N TYR A 61 -8.07 -23.53 -5.05
CA TYR A 61 -9.12 -23.01 -4.17
C TYR A 61 -8.61 -22.77 -2.74
N TYR A 62 -7.74 -23.62 -2.22
CA TYR A 62 -7.14 -23.43 -0.89
C TYR A 62 -6.21 -22.20 -0.89
N LYS A 63 -5.46 -22.00 -1.98
CA LYS A 63 -4.59 -20.83 -2.19
C LYS A 63 -5.39 -19.53 -2.31
N LEU A 64 -6.58 -19.57 -2.93
CA LEU A 64 -7.44 -18.42 -3.11
C LEU A 64 -8.08 -17.99 -1.78
N THR A 65 -8.64 -18.92 -1.01
CA THR A 65 -9.36 -18.57 0.23
C THR A 65 -8.41 -18.24 1.39
N TYR A 66 -7.43 -19.11 1.70
CA TYR A 66 -6.51 -18.87 2.81
C TYR A 66 -5.42 -17.85 2.45
N GLY A 67 -4.95 -17.85 1.20
CA GLY A 67 -4.00 -16.86 0.73
C GLY A 67 -4.59 -15.45 0.74
N PHE A 68 -5.87 -15.30 0.40
CA PHE A 68 -6.57 -14.01 0.50
C PHE A 68 -6.59 -13.50 1.94
N VAL A 69 -7.05 -14.32 2.89
CA VAL A 69 -7.12 -13.92 4.31
C VAL A 69 -5.73 -13.59 4.85
N ALA A 70 -4.72 -14.41 4.55
CA ALA A 70 -3.35 -14.19 5.01
C ALA A 70 -2.76 -12.89 4.44
N LEU A 71 -2.84 -12.68 3.11
CA LEU A 71 -2.33 -11.47 2.47
C LEU A 71 -3.08 -10.21 2.90
N PHE A 72 -4.39 -10.31 3.12
CA PHE A 72 -5.20 -9.23 3.66
C PHE A 72 -4.73 -8.80 5.05
N LEU A 73 -4.55 -9.75 5.97
CA LEU A 73 -4.04 -9.47 7.31
C LEU A 73 -2.62 -8.89 7.27
N ILE A 74 -1.73 -9.47 6.46
CA ILE A 74 -0.37 -8.95 6.28
C ILE A 74 -0.40 -7.50 5.78
N ASN A 75 -1.21 -7.19 4.76
CA ASN A 75 -1.29 -5.85 4.19
C ASN A 75 -1.84 -4.84 5.22
N ILE A 76 -2.88 -5.20 5.99
CA ILE A 76 -3.37 -4.36 7.09
C ILE A 76 -2.27 -4.11 8.13
N ILE A 77 -1.57 -5.15 8.57
CA ILE A 77 -0.49 -5.02 9.55
C ILE A 77 0.61 -4.10 9.00
N CYS A 78 1.01 -4.28 7.74
CA CYS A 78 1.99 -3.41 7.09
C CYS A 78 1.53 -1.94 7.05
N ILE A 79 0.26 -1.68 6.68
CA ILE A 79 -0.30 -0.32 6.67
C ILE A 79 -0.28 0.28 8.08
N VAL A 80 -0.72 -0.48 9.10
CA VAL A 80 -0.78 0.01 10.48
C VAL A 80 0.63 0.29 11.02
N LEU A 81 1.58 -0.62 10.82
CA LEU A 81 2.97 -0.43 11.25
C LEU A 81 3.60 0.77 10.57
N TYR A 82 3.46 0.87 9.24
CA TYR A 82 4.01 1.97 8.48
C TYR A 82 3.36 3.30 8.84
N ALA A 83 2.03 3.33 9.02
CA ALA A 83 1.30 4.50 9.50
C ALA A 83 1.78 4.93 10.88
N GLY A 84 2.02 3.99 11.79
CA GLY A 84 2.57 4.26 13.13
C GLY A 84 3.96 4.91 13.06
N LEU A 85 4.87 4.33 12.27
CA LEU A 85 6.21 4.89 12.07
C LEU A 85 6.16 6.28 11.42
N LEU A 86 5.29 6.47 10.43
CA LEU A 86 5.10 7.76 9.76
C LEU A 86 4.51 8.81 10.71
N THR A 87 3.58 8.40 11.58
CA THR A 87 3.00 9.27 12.62
C THR A 87 4.09 9.76 13.56
N ILE A 88 4.95 8.87 14.06
CA ILE A 88 6.09 9.22 14.92
C ILE A 88 7.04 10.18 14.17
N THR A 89 7.35 9.87 12.91
CA THR A 89 8.24 10.71 12.08
C THR A 89 7.71 12.13 11.94
N LEU A 90 6.41 12.28 11.66
CA LEU A 90 5.76 13.58 11.52
C LEU A 90 5.64 14.31 12.87
N GLN A 91 5.40 13.58 13.97
CA GLN A 91 5.38 14.17 15.33
C GLN A 91 6.76 14.69 15.75
N ILE A 92 7.84 13.95 15.45
CA ILE A 92 9.22 14.40 15.69
C ILE A 92 9.52 15.67 14.87
N ALA A 93 8.96 15.77 13.66
CA ALA A 93 9.08 16.95 12.81
C ALA A 93 8.19 18.13 13.26
N GLY A 94 7.41 17.98 14.34
CA GLY A 94 6.59 19.05 14.92
C GLY A 94 5.15 19.13 14.42
N TYR A 95 4.69 18.16 13.62
CA TYR A 95 3.30 18.11 13.13
C TYR A 95 2.39 17.37 14.11
N GLN A 96 1.16 17.86 14.28
CA GLN A 96 0.10 17.14 15.03
C GLN A 96 -0.45 15.98 14.19
N ALA A 97 0.38 14.96 14.00
CA ALA A 97 0.04 13.83 13.15
C ALA A 97 -0.95 12.88 13.84
N SER A 98 -2.00 12.53 13.11
CA SER A 98 -2.98 11.52 13.54
C SER A 98 -2.75 10.21 12.81
N GLY A 99 -2.55 9.13 13.59
CA GLY A 99 -2.44 7.78 13.06
C GLY A 99 -3.71 7.31 12.36
N GLY A 100 -4.90 7.70 12.84
CA GLY A 100 -6.18 7.31 12.23
C GLY A 100 -6.34 7.85 10.81
N PHE A 101 -6.03 9.15 10.63
CA PHE A 101 -5.98 9.77 9.31
C PHE A 101 -4.96 9.09 8.40
N ILE A 102 -3.72 8.88 8.89
CA ILE A 102 -2.63 8.33 8.09
C ILE A 102 -2.95 6.90 7.63
N ILE A 103 -3.51 6.05 8.50
CA ILE A 103 -3.95 4.70 8.14
C ILE A 103 -4.94 4.75 6.97
N ASN A 104 -5.97 5.58 7.07
CA ASN A 104 -6.98 5.69 6.03
C ASN A 104 -6.42 6.27 4.73
N ALA A 105 -5.59 7.30 4.81
CA ALA A 105 -4.95 7.90 3.65
C ALA A 105 -4.07 6.89 2.90
N LEU A 106 -3.27 6.09 3.61
CA LEU A 106 -2.42 5.06 3.02
C LEU A 106 -3.21 3.90 2.43
N ALA A 107 -4.28 3.45 3.11
CA ALA A 107 -5.14 2.38 2.60
C ALA A 107 -5.86 2.81 1.31
N LEU A 108 -6.43 4.01 1.29
CA LEU A 108 -7.11 4.56 0.11
C LEU A 108 -6.14 4.90 -1.02
N ALA A 109 -4.89 5.27 -0.71
CA ALA A 109 -3.86 5.46 -1.72
C ALA A 109 -3.53 4.17 -2.49
N GLN A 110 -3.90 2.98 -2.00
CA GLN A 110 -3.71 1.73 -2.72
C GLN A 110 -4.69 1.54 -3.89
N ILE A 111 -5.68 2.43 -4.08
CA ILE A 111 -6.72 2.30 -5.12
C ILE A 111 -6.17 1.98 -6.53
N PRO A 112 -5.11 2.65 -7.03
CA PRO A 112 -4.55 2.34 -8.34
C PRO A 112 -4.16 0.87 -8.52
N ARG A 113 -3.73 0.19 -7.46
CA ARG A 113 -3.30 -1.21 -7.54
C ARG A 113 -4.40 -2.17 -7.98
N MET A 114 -5.68 -1.78 -7.86
CA MET A 114 -6.79 -2.57 -8.40
C MET A 114 -6.74 -2.73 -9.92
N PHE A 115 -6.03 -1.85 -10.64
CA PHE A 115 -5.86 -1.93 -12.08
C PHE A 115 -4.79 -2.94 -12.53
N ILE A 116 -4.19 -3.71 -11.61
CA ILE A 116 -3.20 -4.73 -12.01
C ILE A 116 -3.81 -5.85 -12.86
N VAL A 117 -5.04 -6.27 -12.54
CA VAL A 117 -5.73 -7.33 -13.31
C VAL A 117 -5.97 -6.91 -14.76
N PRO A 118 -6.59 -5.75 -15.07
CA PRO A 118 -6.78 -5.37 -16.47
C PRO A 118 -5.45 -5.20 -17.22
N VAL A 119 -4.39 -4.70 -16.56
CA VAL A 119 -3.05 -4.64 -17.15
C VAL A 119 -2.56 -6.04 -17.54
N VAL A 120 -2.55 -6.98 -16.61
CA VAL A 120 -2.08 -8.36 -16.86
C VAL A 120 -2.95 -9.06 -17.91
N LEU A 121 -4.26 -8.88 -17.86
CA LEU A 121 -5.21 -9.57 -18.73
C LEU A 121 -4.99 -9.19 -20.20
N ILE A 122 -4.77 -7.91 -20.51
CA ILE A 122 -4.50 -7.45 -21.88
C ILE A 122 -3.26 -8.17 -22.45
N PHE A 123 -2.14 -8.15 -21.72
CA PHE A 123 -0.88 -8.73 -22.20
C PHE A 123 -0.86 -10.26 -22.18
N HIS A 124 -1.63 -10.86 -21.28
CA HIS A 124 -1.86 -12.31 -21.29
C HIS A 124 -2.66 -12.75 -22.52
N SER A 125 -3.76 -12.06 -22.84
CA SER A 125 -4.59 -12.37 -24.02
C SER A 125 -3.85 -12.15 -25.35
N LEU A 126 -2.91 -11.20 -25.39
CA LEU A 126 -2.05 -10.96 -26.56
C LEU A 126 -0.84 -11.91 -26.63
N TYR A 127 -0.68 -12.81 -25.66
CA TYR A 127 0.49 -13.69 -25.53
C TYR A 127 1.83 -12.92 -25.53
N PHE A 128 1.84 -11.69 -25.03
CA PHE A 128 2.99 -10.79 -25.12
C PHE A 128 3.57 -10.48 -23.75
N ALA A 129 4.62 -11.20 -23.37
CA ALA A 129 5.44 -10.98 -22.16
C ALA A 129 4.63 -10.60 -20.88
N PRO A 130 3.59 -11.37 -20.50
CA PRO A 130 2.65 -10.96 -19.44
C PRO A 130 3.31 -10.80 -18.06
N VAL A 131 4.37 -11.56 -17.77
CA VAL A 131 5.15 -11.43 -16.52
C VAL A 131 5.95 -10.13 -16.45
N PHE A 132 6.48 -9.66 -17.60
CA PHE A 132 7.17 -8.38 -17.67
C PHE A 132 6.20 -7.22 -17.40
N PHE A 133 5.03 -7.24 -18.04
CA PHE A 133 4.01 -6.21 -17.84
C PHE A 133 3.32 -6.27 -16.48
N TYR A 134 3.26 -7.45 -15.84
CA TYR A 134 2.90 -7.54 -14.43
C TYR A 134 3.87 -6.77 -13.54
N SER A 135 5.18 -6.98 -13.73
CA SER A 135 6.21 -6.31 -12.92
C SER A 135 6.25 -4.80 -13.17
N LEU A 136 6.26 -4.39 -14.44
CA LEU A 136 6.27 -2.98 -14.85
C LEU A 136 4.99 -2.26 -14.43
N GLY A 137 3.83 -2.88 -14.65
CA GLY A 137 2.53 -2.36 -14.25
C GLY A 137 2.43 -2.22 -12.73
N SER A 138 2.86 -3.24 -11.98
CA SER A 138 2.91 -3.16 -10.51
C SER A 138 3.75 -1.99 -10.02
N LEU A 139 4.94 -1.77 -10.62
CA LEU A 139 5.79 -0.63 -10.27
C LEU A 139 5.10 0.71 -10.55
N ALA A 140 4.50 0.87 -11.74
CA ALA A 140 3.78 2.09 -12.10
C ALA A 140 2.60 2.38 -11.16
N LEU A 141 1.82 1.35 -10.80
CA LEU A 141 0.68 1.49 -9.88
C LEU A 141 1.14 1.81 -8.45
N VAL A 142 2.27 1.26 -8.00
CA VAL A 142 2.88 1.62 -6.71
C VAL A 142 3.35 3.07 -6.70
N LEU A 143 4.02 3.54 -7.77
CA LEU A 143 4.41 4.94 -7.89
C LEU A 143 3.18 5.86 -7.86
N TRP A 144 2.10 5.48 -8.53
CA TRP A 144 0.84 6.22 -8.47
C TRP A 144 0.27 6.25 -7.04
N SER A 145 0.24 5.12 -6.34
CA SER A 145 -0.16 5.07 -4.93
C SER A 145 0.67 6.01 -4.04
N ILE A 146 1.99 6.06 -4.24
CA ILE A 146 2.87 6.99 -3.51
C ILE A 146 2.48 8.44 -3.79
N THR A 147 2.18 8.79 -5.04
CA THR A 147 1.79 10.17 -5.39
C THR A 147 0.46 10.57 -4.73
N ILE A 148 -0.50 9.65 -4.61
CA ILE A 148 -1.77 9.89 -3.91
C ILE A 148 -1.51 10.11 -2.42
N ALA A 149 -0.77 9.20 -1.77
CA ALA A 149 -0.42 9.31 -0.36
C ALA A 149 0.32 10.63 -0.06
N MET A 150 1.28 11.00 -0.92
CA MET A 150 2.02 12.25 -0.84
C MET A 150 1.09 13.46 -0.88
N ARG A 151 0.17 13.53 -1.86
CA ARG A 151 -0.79 14.63 -1.97
C ARG A 151 -1.74 14.70 -0.78
N CYS A 152 -2.20 13.55 -0.28
CA CYS A 152 -3.05 13.50 0.91
C CYS A 152 -2.36 14.11 2.14
N LEU A 153 -1.10 13.74 2.39
CA LEU A 153 -0.31 14.24 3.50
C LEU A 153 0.08 15.70 3.32
N SER A 154 0.47 16.08 2.09
CA SER A 154 0.79 17.46 1.72
C SER A 154 -0.38 18.40 1.99
N GLN A 155 -1.60 18.00 1.62
CA GLN A 155 -2.80 18.78 1.87
C GLN A 155 -3.14 18.87 3.36
N ARG A 156 -2.97 17.78 4.13
CA ARG A 156 -3.37 17.75 5.55
C ARG A 156 -2.44 18.57 6.43
N TYR A 157 -1.14 18.48 6.19
CA TYR A 157 -0.10 19.09 7.00
C TYR A 157 0.49 20.35 6.37
N SER A 158 -0.10 20.83 5.27
CA SER A 158 0.37 21.98 4.48
C SER A 158 1.86 21.86 4.11
N LEU A 159 2.29 20.66 3.75
CA LEU A 159 3.68 20.36 3.40
C LEU A 159 3.94 20.65 1.93
N GLU A 160 5.14 21.11 1.60
CA GLU A 160 5.63 21.05 0.22
C GLU A 160 5.69 19.58 -0.25
N PRO A 161 5.35 19.29 -1.52
CA PRO A 161 5.35 17.91 -2.05
C PRO A 161 6.65 17.15 -1.82
N ILE A 162 7.80 17.82 -1.95
CA ILE A 162 9.11 17.18 -1.78
C ILE A 162 9.38 16.79 -0.31
N LYS A 163 8.91 17.60 0.65
CA LYS A 163 9.00 17.30 2.08
C LYS A 163 8.07 16.13 2.43
N ALA A 164 6.87 16.08 1.86
CA ALA A 164 5.95 14.95 2.04
C ALA A 164 6.54 13.62 1.54
N ILE A 165 7.24 13.62 0.39
CA ILE A 165 7.97 12.44 -0.10
C ILE A 165 9.09 12.06 0.86
N ALA A 166 9.87 13.02 1.36
CA ALA A 166 10.95 12.75 2.31
C ALA A 166 10.44 12.09 3.60
N TYR A 167 9.31 12.57 4.16
CA TYR A 167 8.70 11.96 5.33
C TYR A 167 8.11 10.57 5.04
N LEU A 168 7.51 10.35 3.87
CA LEU A 168 7.09 9.01 3.44
C LEU A 168 8.29 8.06 3.30
N ALA A 169 9.42 8.52 2.75
CA ALA A 169 10.60 7.69 2.57
C ALA A 169 11.30 7.37 3.91
N ALA A 170 11.25 8.26 4.89
CA ALA A 170 12.00 8.14 6.14
C ALA A 170 11.79 6.80 6.90
N PRO A 171 10.56 6.31 7.14
CA PRO A 171 10.35 5.00 7.75
C PRO A 171 10.98 3.84 6.97
N VAL A 172 10.95 3.89 5.63
CA VAL A 172 11.52 2.86 4.77
C VAL A 172 13.04 2.88 4.83
N ILE A 173 13.64 4.08 4.76
CA ILE A 173 15.08 4.27 4.87
C ILE A 173 15.57 3.77 6.24
N ALA A 174 14.88 4.16 7.31
CA ALA A 174 15.22 3.72 8.66
C ALA A 174 15.12 2.20 8.81
N ALA A 175 14.05 1.58 8.31
CA ALA A 175 13.90 0.13 8.32
C ALA A 175 15.01 -0.57 7.52
N GLY A 176 15.40 -0.03 6.36
CA GLY A 176 16.49 -0.53 5.55
C GLY A 176 17.85 -0.46 6.26
N VAL A 177 18.16 0.68 6.89
CA VAL A 177 19.38 0.85 7.67
C VAL A 177 19.41 -0.10 8.87
N MET A 178 18.32 -0.21 9.63
CA MET A 178 18.24 -1.15 10.75
C MET A 178 18.38 -2.60 10.29
N GLY A 179 17.71 -2.99 9.21
CA GLY A 179 17.82 -4.33 8.64
C GLY A 179 19.25 -4.67 8.22
N PHE A 180 19.96 -3.73 7.61
CA PHE A 180 21.37 -3.88 7.26
C PHE A 180 22.26 -4.06 8.49
N LEU A 181 22.07 -3.26 9.54
CA LEU A 181 22.84 -3.37 10.78
C LEU A 181 22.58 -4.71 11.50
N ILE A 182 21.33 -5.16 11.56
CA ILE A 182 20.96 -6.46 12.13
C ILE A 182 21.62 -7.59 11.34
N PHE A 183 21.63 -7.50 10.01
CA PHE A 183 22.30 -8.48 9.17
C PHE A 183 23.80 -8.56 9.45
N VAL A 184 24.49 -7.41 9.48
CA VAL A 184 25.93 -7.35 9.79
C VAL A 184 26.21 -7.94 11.18
N ALA A 185 25.43 -7.55 12.19
CA ALA A 185 25.56 -8.10 13.54
C ALA A 185 25.34 -9.62 13.57
N GLY A 186 24.33 -10.12 12.85
CA GLY A 186 24.06 -11.55 12.72
C GLY A 186 25.22 -12.32 12.09
N VAL A 187 25.81 -11.78 11.02
CA VAL A 187 26.98 -12.37 10.36
C VAL A 187 28.17 -12.41 11.33
N MET A 188 28.43 -11.34 12.07
CA MET A 188 29.53 -11.30 13.06
C MET A 188 29.33 -12.32 14.19
N VAL A 189 28.10 -12.49 14.68
CA VAL A 189 27.77 -13.50 15.71
C VAL A 189 27.98 -14.92 15.18
N VAL A 190 27.52 -15.20 13.96
CA VAL A 190 27.70 -16.54 13.35
C VAL A 190 29.18 -16.85 13.12
N ILE A 191 29.96 -15.89 12.61
CA ILE A 191 31.41 -16.07 12.42
C ILE A 191 32.09 -16.32 13.77
N GLY A 192 31.77 -15.51 14.79
CA GLY A 192 32.35 -15.67 16.13
C GLY A 192 31.96 -16.96 16.85
N LEU A 193 30.84 -17.60 16.48
CA LEU A 193 30.45 -18.93 16.99
C LEU A 193 31.14 -20.08 16.25
N LEU A 194 31.62 -19.85 15.03
CA LEU A 194 32.29 -20.85 14.18
C LEU A 194 33.82 -20.82 14.30
N SER A 195 34.39 -19.75 14.85
CA SER A 195 35.82 -19.59 15.18
C SER A 195 36.13 -20.07 16.59
#